data_AF-E8QWV7-F1
#
_entry.id   AF-E8QWV7-F1
#
_cell.length_a   1.000
_cell.length_b   1.000
_cell.length_c   1.000
_cell.angle_alpha   90.00
_cell.angle_beta   90.00
_cell.angle_gamma   90.00
#
_symmetry.space_group_name_H-M   'P 1'
#
loop_
_entity.id
_entity.type
_entity.pdbx_description
1 polymer ?
#
loop_
_entity_poly.entity_id
_entity_poly.type
_entity_poly.pdbx_seq_one_letter_code
_entity_poly.pdbx_strand_id
1 'polypeptide(L)'
;MAQAIFVHEGASIDYTPAADVAAGDVVVQGDLVGVAKLDIKAGKFGALAVEGVFDFAKATGAGTAIAVGALVYWNDAANQATTSAAGNKLVGKSVRAAGDNDTTVRVRMDQ
;
A
#
# COMPACT_ATOMS: atom_id res chain seq x y z
N MET A 1 3.62 -18.69 -31.13
CA MET A 1 4.08 -17.45 -30.47
C MET A 1 4.01 -17.65 -28.97
N ALA A 2 4.98 -17.12 -28.22
CA ALA A 2 4.91 -17.13 -26.75
C ALA A 2 3.76 -16.22 -26.29
N GLN A 3 2.96 -16.69 -25.33
CA GLN A 3 1.80 -15.96 -24.79
C GLN A 3 2.19 -15.01 -23.63
N ALA A 4 3.35 -15.21 -23.01
CA ALA A 4 3.89 -14.36 -21.95
C ALA A 4 5.42 -14.43 -21.95
N ILE A 5 6.06 -13.36 -21.48
CA ILE A 5 7.51 -13.25 -21.30
C ILE A 5 7.75 -12.79 -19.87
N PHE A 6 8.61 -13.50 -19.14
CA PHE A 6 9.04 -13.08 -17.81
C PHE A 6 9.87 -11.80 -17.90
N VAL A 7 9.53 -10.79 -17.10
CA VAL A 7 10.25 -9.50 -17.06
C VAL A 7 11.04 -9.37 -15.75
N HIS A 8 10.37 -9.48 -14.60
CA HIS A 8 10.98 -9.42 -13.27
C HIS A 8 10.06 -10.08 -12.22
N GLU A 9 10.56 -10.28 -10.99
CA GLU A 9 9.83 -10.91 -9.87
C GLU A 9 8.57 -10.16 -9.42
N GLY A 10 8.38 -8.90 -9.83
CA GLY A 10 7.20 -8.12 -9.46
C GLY A 10 7.31 -7.35 -8.15
N ALA A 11 8.32 -7.60 -7.29
CA ALA A 11 8.41 -6.98 -5.96
C ALA A 11 8.48 -5.44 -5.96
N SER A 12 8.93 -4.84 -7.07
CA SER A 12 8.85 -3.39 -7.30
C SER A 12 8.48 -3.13 -8.75
N ILE A 13 7.57 -2.18 -8.96
CA ILE A 13 7.03 -1.81 -10.27
C ILE A 13 7.56 -0.42 -10.62
N ASP A 14 8.04 -0.29 -11.85
CA ASP A 14 8.51 0.99 -12.38
C ASP A 14 7.37 1.99 -12.44
N TYR A 15 7.63 3.20 -11.95
CA TYR A 15 6.65 4.26 -11.86
C TYR A 15 7.28 5.62 -12.15
N THR A 16 6.61 6.41 -12.96
CA THR A 16 6.98 7.81 -13.22
C THR A 16 5.82 8.69 -12.77
N PRO A 17 5.94 9.37 -11.62
CA PRO A 17 4.84 10.16 -11.11
C PRO A 17 4.69 11.47 -11.87
N ALA A 18 3.45 11.95 -11.96
CA ALA A 18 3.13 13.27 -12.50
C ALA A 18 3.43 14.41 -11.51
N ALA A 19 3.48 14.11 -10.21
CA ALA A 19 3.80 15.01 -9.11
C ALA A 19 4.96 14.45 -8.27
N ASP A 20 5.52 15.24 -7.36
CA ASP A 20 6.52 14.72 -6.43
C ASP A 20 5.86 13.72 -5.46
N VAL A 21 6.49 12.55 -5.28
CA VAL A 21 6.06 11.48 -4.37
C VAL A 21 7.15 11.30 -3.34
N ALA A 22 6.82 11.43 -2.05
CA ALA A 22 7.77 11.25 -0.97
C ALA A 22 7.96 9.76 -0.62
N ALA A 23 9.08 9.43 0.01
CA ALA A 23 9.30 8.11 0.57
C ALA A 23 8.22 7.80 1.63
N GLY A 24 7.57 6.65 1.48
CA GLY A 24 6.45 6.19 2.31
C GLY A 24 5.07 6.52 1.75
N ASP A 25 4.98 7.36 0.71
CA ASP A 25 3.69 7.66 0.08
C ASP A 25 3.13 6.43 -0.62
N VAL A 26 1.82 6.25 -0.46
CA VAL A 26 1.05 5.19 -1.09
C VAL A 26 0.49 5.73 -2.40
N VAL A 27 0.80 5.04 -3.50
CA VAL A 27 0.35 5.39 -4.83
C VAL A 27 -0.60 4.31 -5.33
N VAL A 28 -1.78 4.72 -5.77
CA VAL A 28 -2.79 3.83 -6.35
C VAL A 28 -2.86 4.03 -7.85
N GLN A 29 -2.51 2.99 -8.62
CA GLN A 29 -2.64 2.93 -10.07
C GLN A 29 -3.78 1.97 -10.45
N GLY A 30 -5.01 2.51 -10.49
CA GLY A 30 -6.21 1.70 -10.71
C GLY A 30 -6.53 0.83 -9.50
N ASP A 31 -6.24 -0.47 -9.59
CA ASP A 31 -6.35 -1.41 -8.46
C ASP A 31 -4.98 -1.78 -7.87
N LEU A 32 -3.88 -1.39 -8.53
CA LEU A 32 -2.53 -1.65 -8.05
C LEU A 32 -2.14 -0.59 -7.01
N VAL A 33 -1.90 -1.03 -5.78
CA VAL A 33 -1.39 -0.21 -4.69
C VAL A 33 0.10 -0.47 -4.50
N GLY A 34 0.90 0.59 -4.57
CA GLY A 34 2.34 0.55 -4.35
C GLY A 34 2.79 1.59 -3.33
N VAL A 35 3.90 1.34 -2.66
CA VAL A 35 4.53 2.28 -1.70
C VAL A 35 5.86 2.77 -2.26
N ALA A 36 6.08 4.08 -2.27
CA ALA A 36 7.36 4.65 -2.69
C ALA A 36 8.42 4.40 -1.60
N LYS A 37 9.50 3.69 -1.92
CA LYS A 37 10.59 3.44 -0.94
C LYS A 37 11.55 4.63 -0.79
N LEU A 38 11.58 5.51 -1.77
CA LEU A 38 12.46 6.68 -1.87
C LEU A 38 11.65 7.84 -2.44
N ASP A 39 12.14 9.06 -2.24
CA ASP A 39 11.54 10.24 -2.87
C ASP A 39 11.69 10.17 -4.40
N ILE A 40 10.57 10.30 -5.12
CA ILE A 40 10.51 10.30 -6.58
C ILE A 40 9.99 11.66 -7.03
N LYS A 41 10.84 12.45 -7.68
CA LYS A 41 10.42 13.73 -8.27
C LYS A 41 9.51 13.53 -9.47
N ALA A 42 8.64 14.49 -9.72
CA ALA A 42 7.78 14.53 -10.91
C ALA A 42 8.59 14.32 -12.19
N GLY A 43 8.12 13.42 -13.06
CA GLY A 43 8.76 13.11 -14.33
C GLY A 43 10.11 12.37 -14.22
N LYS A 44 10.49 11.88 -13.04
CA LYS A 44 11.64 10.99 -12.85
C LYS A 44 11.20 9.55 -12.73
N PHE A 45 12.05 8.66 -13.25
CA PHE A 45 11.86 7.23 -13.13
C PHE A 45 12.14 6.81 -11.68
N GLY A 46 11.16 6.17 -11.05
CA GLY A 46 11.27 5.59 -9.73
C GLY A 46 10.63 4.20 -9.69
N ALA A 47 10.56 3.62 -8.50
CA ALA A 47 9.98 2.30 -8.29
C ALA A 47 9.07 2.31 -7.06
N LEU A 48 7.90 1.69 -7.22
CA LEU A 48 6.94 1.44 -6.14
C LEU A 48 7.10 0.00 -5.67
N ALA A 49 7.25 -0.20 -4.37
CA ALA A 49 7.16 -1.52 -3.78
C ALA A 49 5.70 -1.97 -3.74
N VAL A 50 5.41 -3.11 -4.37
CA VAL A 50 4.08 -3.74 -4.36
C VAL A 50 4.09 -5.03 -3.54
N GLU A 51 5.27 -5.49 -3.13
CA GLU A 51 5.47 -6.62 -2.23
C GLU A 51 6.30 -6.17 -1.02
N GLY A 52 6.00 -6.73 0.14
CA GLY A 52 6.74 -6.50 1.37
C GLY A 52 5.84 -6.30 2.56
N VAL A 53 6.44 -5.95 3.69
CA VAL A 53 5.72 -5.63 4.93
C VAL A 53 5.98 -4.17 5.27
N PHE A 54 4.92 -3.37 5.28
CA PHE A 54 4.98 -1.93 5.52
C PHE A 54 4.05 -1.53 6.66
N ASP A 55 4.42 -0.48 7.39
CA ASP A 55 3.59 0.11 8.42
C ASP A 55 2.76 1.26 7.79
N PHE A 56 1.45 1.05 7.65
CA PHE A 56 0.52 2.04 7.11
C PHE A 56 -0.13 2.83 8.24
N ALA A 57 -0.35 4.13 8.05
CA ALA A 57 -1.14 4.93 8.97
C ALA A 57 -2.59 4.40 9.03
N LYS A 58 -3.19 4.33 10.21
CA LYS A 58 -4.61 3.96 10.37
C LYS A 58 -5.32 4.94 11.31
N ALA A 59 -6.65 4.94 11.23
CA ALA A 59 -7.47 5.68 12.17
C ALA A 59 -7.27 5.17 13.60
N THR A 60 -7.28 6.07 14.57
CA THR A 60 -7.32 5.75 16.00
C THR A 60 -8.72 6.01 16.55
N GLY A 61 -9.15 5.21 17.51
CA GLY A 61 -10.46 5.36 18.16
C GLY A 61 -11.18 4.01 18.34
N ALA A 62 -12.25 4.01 19.13
CA ALA A 62 -12.99 2.80 19.40
C ALA A 62 -13.50 2.14 18.11
N GLY A 63 -13.13 0.87 17.89
CA GLY A 63 -13.55 0.11 16.71
C GLY A 63 -12.62 0.25 15.51
N THR A 64 -11.45 0.88 15.66
CA THR A 64 -10.42 0.95 14.61
C THR A 64 -9.31 -0.09 14.79
N ALA A 65 -9.46 -0.99 15.76
CA ALA A 65 -8.58 -2.13 15.93
C ALA A 65 -8.60 -3.03 14.68
N ILE A 66 -7.40 -3.42 14.24
CA ILE A 66 -7.20 -4.33 13.11
C ILE A 66 -6.54 -5.59 13.65
N ALA A 67 -7.26 -6.70 13.60
CA ALA A 67 -6.73 -7.99 14.02
C ALA A 67 -5.62 -8.49 13.08
N VAL A 68 -4.73 -9.34 13.59
CA VAL A 68 -3.77 -10.06 12.74
C VAL A 68 -4.53 -10.91 11.71
N GLY A 69 -4.06 -10.91 10.47
CA GLY A 69 -4.67 -11.61 9.34
C GLY A 69 -5.88 -10.90 8.73
N ALA A 70 -6.37 -9.80 9.31
CA ALA A 70 -7.46 -9.03 8.73
C ALA A 70 -7.07 -8.44 7.37
N LEU A 71 -8.01 -8.42 6.43
CA LEU A 71 -7.84 -7.73 5.16
C LEU A 71 -7.74 -6.22 5.41
N VAL A 72 -6.72 -5.62 4.81
CA VAL A 72 -6.46 -4.18 4.92
C VAL A 72 -6.57 -3.57 3.54
N TYR A 73 -7.37 -2.50 3.49
CA TYR A 73 -7.66 -1.71 2.33
C TYR A 73 -7.09 -0.30 2.51
N TRP A 74 -6.68 0.32 1.42
CA TRP A 74 -6.22 1.71 1.39
C TRP A 74 -7.39 2.64 1.09
N ASN A 75 -7.64 3.59 2.01
CA ASN A 75 -8.54 4.69 1.79
C ASN A 75 -7.74 5.92 1.34
N ASP A 76 -7.77 6.17 0.03
CA ASP A 76 -7.06 7.27 -0.62
C ASP A 76 -7.59 8.65 -0.19
N ALA A 77 -8.89 8.75 0.09
CA ALA A 77 -9.50 10.01 0.54
C ALA A 77 -9.03 10.43 1.95
N ALA A 78 -8.76 9.45 2.82
CA ALA A 78 -8.31 9.69 4.19
C ALA A 78 -6.79 9.47 4.39
N ASN A 79 -6.09 8.98 3.36
CA ASN A 79 -4.70 8.51 3.41
C ASN A 79 -4.44 7.54 4.58
N GLN A 80 -5.35 6.58 4.78
CA GLN A 80 -5.33 5.68 5.91
C GLN A 80 -5.70 4.25 5.52
N ALA A 81 -5.08 3.28 6.18
CA ALA A 81 -5.45 1.89 6.14
C ALA A 81 -6.75 1.64 6.92
N THR A 82 -7.65 0.86 6.33
CA THR A 82 -8.96 0.51 6.89
C THR A 82 -9.29 -0.95 6.60
N THR A 83 -10.24 -1.52 7.34
CA THR A 83 -10.81 -2.85 7.07
C THR A 83 -12.06 -2.78 6.17
N SER A 84 -12.51 -1.57 5.82
CA SER A 84 -13.65 -1.38 4.93
C SER A 84 -13.27 -1.56 3.46
N ALA A 85 -13.90 -2.50 2.78
CA ALA A 85 -13.70 -2.75 1.35
C ALA A 85 -14.42 -1.72 0.44
N ALA A 86 -15.42 -1.00 0.96
CA ALA A 86 -16.33 -0.20 0.13
C ALA A 86 -15.60 0.99 -0.51
N GLY A 87 -15.26 0.86 -1.80
CA GLY A 87 -14.56 1.89 -2.58
C GLY A 87 -13.04 1.98 -2.31
N ASN A 88 -12.51 1.18 -1.39
CA ASN A 88 -11.10 1.17 -1.03
C ASN A 88 -10.36 0.03 -1.74
N LYS A 89 -9.06 0.22 -1.98
CA LYS A 89 -8.25 -0.75 -2.73
C LYS A 89 -7.59 -1.75 -1.79
N LEU A 90 -7.63 -3.03 -2.12
CA LEU A 90 -7.00 -4.04 -1.29
C LEU A 90 -5.48 -3.85 -1.32
N VAL A 91 -4.87 -3.75 -0.15
CA VAL A 91 -3.41 -3.68 0.00
C VAL A 91 -2.85 -5.05 0.32
N GLY A 92 -3.51 -5.77 1.21
CA GLY A 92 -3.08 -7.07 1.68
C GLY A 92 -3.65 -7.40 3.06
N LYS A 93 -2.82 -7.97 3.94
CA LYS A 93 -3.24 -8.48 5.25
C LYS A 93 -2.39 -7.94 6.39
N SER A 94 -3.02 -7.66 7.51
CA SER A 94 -2.30 -7.27 8.72
C SER A 94 -1.45 -8.43 9.26
N VAL A 95 -0.18 -8.19 9.58
CA VAL A 95 0.73 -9.22 10.14
C VAL A 95 0.80 -9.19 11.67
N ARG A 96 0.27 -8.13 12.29
CA ARG A 96 0.23 -7.98 13.75
C ARG A 96 -1.05 -7.25 14.14
N ALA A 97 -1.64 -7.64 15.26
CA ALA A 97 -2.77 -6.89 15.82
C ALA A 97 -2.36 -5.42 16.09
N ALA A 98 -3.17 -4.49 15.60
CA ALA A 98 -3.08 -3.07 15.87
C ALA A 98 -4.33 -2.67 16.67
N GLY A 99 -4.15 -2.19 17.89
CA GLY A 99 -5.23 -1.78 18.78
C GLY A 99 -5.83 -0.42 18.38
N ASP A 100 -6.90 -0.02 19.06
CA ASP A 100 -7.61 1.25 18.79
C ASP A 100 -6.72 2.50 18.94
N ASN A 101 -5.69 2.44 19.80
CA ASN A 101 -4.76 3.54 20.03
C ASN A 101 -3.53 3.52 19.11
N ASP A 102 -3.32 2.45 18.35
CA ASP A 102 -2.18 2.36 17.43
C ASP A 102 -2.45 3.25 16.22
N THR A 103 -1.51 4.15 15.93
CA THR A 103 -1.58 5.05 14.76
C THR A 103 -1.16 4.36 13.46
N THR A 104 -0.61 3.14 13.56
CA THR A 104 -0.15 2.37 12.41
C THR A 104 -0.63 0.93 12.46
N VAL A 105 -0.72 0.30 11.30
CA VAL A 105 -0.94 -1.13 11.11
C VAL A 105 0.12 -1.69 10.19
N ARG A 106 0.71 -2.82 10.61
CA ARG A 106 1.70 -3.51 9.79
C ARG A 106 1.00 -4.44 8.81
N VAL A 107 1.18 -4.19 7.52
CA VAL A 107 0.50 -4.91 6.44
C VAL A 107 1.52 -5.61 5.56
N ARG A 108 1.33 -6.91 5.33
CA ARG A 108 1.97 -7.60 4.22
C ARG A 108 1.19 -7.26 2.96
N MET A 109 1.84 -6.55 2.04
CA MET A 109 1.29 -6.24 0.73
C MET A 109 1.21 -7.51 -0.11
N ASP A 110 0.07 -7.67 -0.78
CA ASP A 110 -0.28 -8.79 -1.65
C ASP A 110 -1.19 -8.21 -2.73
N GLN A 111 -0.61 -7.97 -3.92
CA GLN A 111 -1.25 -7.32 -5.07
C GLN A 111 -1.60 -8.33 -6.15
#